data_AF-A0A950NBV1-F1
#
_entry.id   AF-A0A950NBV1-F1
#
_cell.length_a   1.000
_cell.length_b   1.000
_cell.length_c   1.000
_cell.angle_alpha   90.00
_cell.angle_beta   90.00
_cell.angle_gamma   90.00
#
_symmetry.space_group_name_H-M   'P 1'
#
loop_
_entity.id
_entity.type
_entity.pdbx_description
1 polymer ?
#
loop_
_entity_poly.entity_id
_entity_poly.type
_entity_poly.pdbx_seq_one_letter_code
_entity_poly.pdbx_strand_id
1 'polypeptide(L)'
;MQYRIEMSRRRRGIARLHLPGRRLDIEVVRTRDMAWQVAISDSLRPQAGLVELRAADASDAVWRTARAAIRALAELTGSPLAEELPHLPTGP
;
A
#
# COMPACT_ATOMS: atom_id res chain seq x y z
N MET A 1 14.74 1.72 -7.28
CA MET A 1 14.18 1.99 -5.93
C MET A 1 13.77 0.67 -5.30
N GLN A 2 14.36 0.29 -4.16
CA GLN A 2 13.92 -0.88 -3.41
C GLN A 2 12.67 -0.54 -2.60
N TYR A 3 11.70 -1.45 -2.57
CA TYR A 3 10.48 -1.30 -1.78
C TYR A 3 10.01 -2.67 -1.28
N ARG A 4 9.15 -2.66 -0.26
CA ARG A 4 8.48 -3.87 0.25
C ARG A 4 7.04 -3.56 0.62
N ILE A 5 6.11 -4.37 0.12
CA ILE A 5 4.71 -4.35 0.56
C ILE A 5 4.56 -5.42 1.64
N GLU A 6 4.05 -5.05 2.81
CA GLU A 6 3.73 -5.99 3.88
C GLU A 6 2.23 -5.99 4.13
N MET A 7 1.56 -7.08 3.74
CA MET A 7 0.15 -7.26 4.06
C MET A 7 -0.03 -7.74 5.51
N SER A 8 -1.04 -7.21 6.17
CA SER A 8 -1.40 -7.64 7.53
C SER A 8 -1.96 -9.07 7.51
N ARG A 9 -1.33 -9.97 8.26
CA ARG A 9 -1.81 -11.36 8.45
C ARG A 9 -3.03 -11.45 9.36
N ARG A 10 -3.26 -10.45 10.22
CA ARG A 10 -4.32 -10.46 11.25
C ARG A 10 -5.57 -9.67 10.85
N ARG A 11 -5.41 -8.67 9.97
CA ARG A 11 -6.49 -7.78 9.53
C ARG A 11 -6.46 -7.69 8.02
N ARG A 12 -7.50 -8.23 7.36
CA ARG A 12 -7.69 -8.06 5.92
C ARG A 12 -7.90 -6.58 5.62
N GLY A 13 -7.41 -6.12 4.48
CA GLY A 13 -7.58 -4.72 4.11
C GLY A 13 -6.55 -3.75 4.70
N ILE A 14 -5.45 -4.25 5.25
CA ILE A 14 -4.34 -3.41 5.73
C ILE A 14 -3.02 -3.85 5.09
N ALA A 15 -2.26 -2.91 4.55
CA ALA A 15 -0.86 -3.13 4.19
C ALA A 15 0.04 -1.97 4.64
N ARG A 16 1.33 -2.29 4.77
CA ARG A 16 2.41 -1.33 5.00
C ARG A 16 3.34 -1.34 3.80
N LEU A 17 3.55 -0.17 3.22
CA LEU A 17 4.56 0.03 2.19
C LEU A 17 5.82 0.59 2.83
N HIS A 18 6.91 -0.16 2.70
CA HIS A 18 8.24 0.24 3.12
C HIS A 18 8.99 0.82 1.92
N LEU A 19 9.39 2.08 2.07
CA LEU A 19 10.15 2.84 1.10
C LEU A 19 11.48 3.27 1.75
N PRO A 20 12.49 3.67 0.97
CA PRO A 20 13.73 4.21 1.54
C PRO A 20 13.43 5.44 2.42
N GLY A 21 13.65 5.32 3.73
CA GLY A 21 13.45 6.40 4.70
C GLY A 21 11.99 6.78 4.99
N ARG A 22 11.00 6.01 4.52
CA ARG A 22 9.57 6.37 4.65
C ARG A 22 8.69 5.12 4.75
N ARG A 23 7.59 5.22 5.50
CA ARG A 23 6.58 4.17 5.57
C ARG A 23 5.22 4.76 5.25
N LEU A 24 4.47 4.08 4.38
CA LEU A 24 3.06 4.36 4.17
C LEU A 24 2.22 3.23 4.75
N ASP A 25 1.16 3.60 5.45
CA ASP A 25 0.16 2.70 5.99
C ASP A 25 -1.09 2.80 5.11
N ILE A 26 -1.57 1.67 4.57
CA ILE A 26 -2.72 1.58 3.68
C ILE A 26 -3.81 0.80 4.39
N GLU A 27 -5.00 1.39 4.51
CA GLU A 27 -6.18 0.76 5.11
C GLU A 27 -7.38 0.92 4.17
N VAL A 28 -8.15 -0.15 3.99
CA VAL A 28 -9.35 -0.13 3.15
C VAL A 28 -10.60 -0.41 3.97
N VAL A 29 -11.65 0.33 3.64
CA VAL A 29 -12.99 0.20 4.23
C VAL A 29 -13.98 0.05 3.09
N ARG A 30 -14.91 -0.90 3.21
CA ARG A 30 -15.95 -1.11 2.21
C ARG A 30 -16.95 0.06 2.26
N THR A 31 -17.27 0.63 1.10
CA THR A 31 -18.33 1.64 0.97
C THR A 31 -19.69 0.99 0.74
N ARG A 32 -20.76 1.79 0.79
CA ARG A 32 -22.14 1.32 0.57
C ARG A 32 -22.38 0.81 -0.86
N ASP A 33 -21.63 1.31 -1.84
CA ASP A 33 -21.83 1.02 -3.28
C ASP A 33 -20.96 -0.14 -3.80
N MET A 34 -20.57 -1.06 -2.93
CA MET A 34 -19.61 -2.13 -3.25
C MET A 34 -18.25 -1.62 -3.79
N ALA A 35 -17.90 -0.36 -3.53
CA ALA A 35 -16.55 0.15 -3.74
C ALA A 35 -15.73 0.03 -2.44
N TRP A 36 -14.42 0.23 -2.57
CA TRP A 36 -13.48 0.26 -1.45
C TRP A 36 -12.91 1.66 -1.34
N GLN A 37 -13.07 2.26 -0.17
CA GLN A 37 -12.44 3.50 0.20
C GLN A 37 -11.11 3.17 0.88
N VAL A 38 -10.03 3.77 0.39
CA VAL A 38 -8.67 3.47 0.81
C VAL A 38 -8.04 4.71 1.41
N ALA A 39 -7.68 4.61 2.68
CA ALA A 39 -6.88 5.60 3.38
C ALA A 39 -5.40 5.25 3.22
N ILE A 40 -4.60 6.22 2.81
CA ILE A 40 -3.14 6.12 2.72
C ILE A 40 -2.56 7.13 3.70
N SER A 41 -1.93 6.65 4.75
CA SER A 41 -1.31 7.45 5.79
C SER A 41 0.21 7.40 5.67
N ASP A 42 0.87 8.50 6.01
CA ASP A 42 2.32 8.60 5.94
C ASP A 42 2.93 8.77 7.33
N SER A 43 3.99 8.01 7.62
CA SER A 43 4.69 8.12 8.91
C SER A 43 5.35 9.49 9.12
N LEU A 44 5.71 10.20 8.04
CA LEU A 44 6.40 11.48 8.08
C LEU A 44 5.46 12.69 7.95
N ARG A 45 4.23 12.48 7.47
CA ARG A 45 3.23 13.53 7.33
C ARG A 45 1.86 12.98 7.75
N PRO A 46 1.14 13.62 8.67
CA PRO A 46 -0.19 13.16 9.08
C PRO A 46 -1.26 13.28 7.98
N GLN A 47 -0.89 13.64 6.74
CA GLN A 47 -1.81 13.82 5.65
C GLN A 47 -2.22 12.46 5.08
N ALA A 48 -3.49 12.11 5.30
CA ALA A 48 -4.09 10.91 4.73
C ALA A 48 -4.66 11.21 3.34
N GLY A 49 -4.20 10.48 2.33
CA GLY A 49 -4.83 10.45 1.02
C GLY A 49 -6.03 9.50 1.06
N LEU A 50 -7.13 9.86 0.38
CA LEU A 50 -8.31 9.02 0.27
C LEU A 50 -8.59 8.69 -1.20
N VAL A 51 -8.76 7.41 -1.51
CA VAL A 51 -9.03 6.94 -2.88
C VAL A 51 -10.19 5.95 -2.86
N GLU A 52 -11.12 6.09 -3.79
CA GLU A 52 -12.15 5.08 -4.03
C GLU A 52 -11.76 4.20 -5.22
N LEU A 53 -11.87 2.88 -5.08
CA LEU A 53 -11.70 1.96 -6.20
C LEU A 53 -12.62 0.75 -6.12
N ARG A 54 -12.80 0.09 -7.27
CA ARG A 54 -13.46 -1.22 -7.35
C ARG A 54 -12.42 -2.34 -7.31
N ALA A 55 -12.66 -3.34 -6.46
CA ALA A 55 -11.81 -4.50 -6.28
C ALA A 55 -12.64 -5.71 -5.85
N ALA A 56 -12.15 -6.92 -6.10
CA ALA A 56 -12.87 -8.15 -5.80
C ALA A 56 -13.06 -8.35 -4.28
N ASP A 57 -12.05 -8.00 -3.50
CA ASP A 57 -12.07 -8.04 -2.03
C ASP A 57 -11.12 -7.00 -1.42
N ALA A 58 -11.08 -6.94 -0.09
CA ALA A 58 -10.24 -5.99 0.65
C ALA A 58 -8.73 -6.18 0.38
N SER A 59 -8.27 -7.42 0.18
CA SER A 59 -6.86 -7.71 -0.09
C SER A 59 -6.49 -7.27 -1.51
N ASP A 60 -7.36 -7.51 -2.49
CA ASP A 60 -7.21 -7.01 -3.86
C ASP A 60 -7.20 -5.47 -3.88
N ALA A 61 -8.09 -4.83 -3.12
CA ALA A 61 -8.13 -3.37 -3.00
C ALA A 61 -6.81 -2.80 -2.48
N VAL A 62 -6.31 -3.34 -1.36
CA VAL A 62 -5.02 -2.95 -0.77
C VAL A 62 -3.87 -3.18 -1.74
N TRP A 63 -3.82 -4.34 -2.39
CA TRP A 63 -2.72 -4.69 -3.30
C TRP A 63 -2.64 -3.74 -4.48
N ARG A 64 -3.79 -3.45 -5.10
CA ARG A 64 -3.88 -2.50 -6.21
C ARG A 64 -3.42 -1.11 -5.79
N THR A 65 -3.89 -0.62 -4.64
CA THR A 65 -3.48 0.69 -4.14
C THR A 65 -1.99 0.75 -3.81
N ALA A 66 -1.45 -0.29 -3.16
CA ALA A 66 -0.02 -0.37 -2.86
C ALA A 66 0.84 -0.32 -4.14
N ARG A 67 0.49 -1.10 -5.17
CA ARG A 67 1.20 -1.08 -6.46
C ARG A 67 1.07 0.26 -7.17
N ALA A 68 -0.10 0.89 -7.14
CA ALA A 68 -0.31 2.21 -7.74
C ALA A 68 0.53 3.28 -7.04
N ALA A 69 0.58 3.28 -5.70
CA ALA A 69 1.40 4.20 -4.92
C ALA A 69 2.90 4.04 -5.23
N ILE A 70 3.38 2.80 -5.35
CA ILE A 70 4.78 2.51 -5.72
C ILE A 70 5.09 3.05 -7.12
N ARG A 71 4.21 2.82 -8.11
CA ARG A 71 4.39 3.31 -9.48
C ARG A 71 4.42 4.84 -9.54
N ALA A 72 3.44 5.48 -8.91
CA ALA A 72 3.39 6.94 -8.84
C ALA A 72 4.66 7.53 -8.19
N LEU A 73 5.16 6.89 -7.13
CA LEU A 73 6.40 7.31 -6.49
C LEU A 73 7.63 7.14 -7.40
N ALA A 74 7.73 6.04 -8.13
CA ALA A 74 8.81 5.83 -9.09
C ALA A 74 8.81 6.87 -10.21
N GLU A 75 7.62 7.19 -10.75
CA GLU A 75 7.44 8.24 -11.74
C GLU A 75 7.84 9.61 -11.20
N LEU A 76 7.37 9.97 -9.98
CA LEU A 76 7.68 11.24 -9.34
C LEU A 76 9.16 11.42 -9.00
N THR A 77 9.87 10.34 -8.70
CA THR A 77 11.28 10.36 -8.29
C THR A 77 12.26 10.06 -9.44
N GLY A 78 11.75 9.77 -10.64
CA GLY A 78 12.56 9.31 -11.78
C GLY A 78 13.37 8.03 -11.49
N SER A 79 13.01 7.30 -10.43
CA SER A 79 13.76 6.14 -9.96
C SER A 79 13.07 4.87 -10.41
N PRO A 80 13.66 4.08 -11.34
CA PRO A 80 13.04 2.85 -11.80
C PRO A 80 12.81 1.90 -10.63
N LEU A 81 11.68 1.19 -10.64
CA LEU A 81 11.36 0.18 -9.64
C LEU A 81 12.39 -0.95 -9.74
N ALA A 82 13.12 -1.19 -8.65
CA ALA A 82 13.90 -2.42 -8.55
C ALA A 82 12.92 -3.58 -8.24
N GLU A 83 13.32 -4.82 -8.51
CA GLU A 83 12.51 -6.00 -8.18
C GLU A 83 11.96 -5.94 -6.75
N GLU A 84 10.72 -6.40 -6.59
CA GLU A 84 10.06 -6.49 -5.30
C GLU A 84 10.87 -7.39 -4.37
N LEU A 85 11.33 -6.85 -3.23
CA LEU A 85 12.10 -7.64 -2.29
C LEU A 85 11.20 -8.76 -1.74
N PRO A 86 11.61 -10.03 -1.87
CA PRO A 86 10.82 -11.14 -1.38
C PRO A 86 10.57 -10.97 0.12
N HIS A 87 9.38 -11.36 0.56
CA HIS A 87 9.05 -11.41 1.98
C HIS A 87 10.00 -12.38 2.67
N LEU A 88 11.08 -11.87 3.28
CA LEU A 88 11.85 -12.65 4.25
C LEU A 88 10.92 -12.88 5.45
N PRO A 89 10.53 -14.14 5.75
CA PRO A 89 9.84 -14.42 6.97
C PRO A 89 10.78 -14.06 8.12
N THR A 90 10.47 -13.00 8.86
CA THR A 90 11.09 -12.78 10.16
C THR A 90 10.57 -13.86 11.10
N GLY A 91 11.40 -14.87 11.35
CA GLY A 91 11.28 -15.86 12.41
C GLY A 91 12.61 -16.62 12.55
N PRO A 92 12.92 -17.22 13.70
CA PRO A 92 12.09 -17.45 14.89
C PRO A 92 11.96 -16.27 15.85
#